data_AF-A0A7C1WH73-F1
#
_entry.id   AF-A0A7C1WH73-F1
#
_cell.length_a   1.000
_cell.length_b   1.000
_cell.length_c   1.000
_cell.angle_alpha   90.00
_cell.angle_beta   90.00
_cell.angle_gamma   90.00
#
_symmetry.space_group_name_H-M   'P 1'
#
loop_
_entity.id
_entity.type
_entity.pdbx_description
1 polymer ?
#
loop_
_entity_poly.entity_id
_entity_poly.type
_entity_poly.pdbx_seq_one_letter_code
_entity_poly.pdbx_strand_id
1 'polypeptide(L)'
;VFLFLPAIFIFSAISSFAYDIDKDGIDDLDEKEIAEKYAPVLYFEKKEKVYPVSVEYHISNSNLNRSDGNETILIDSSPDIEELSEYNDVGRNYYLDNRIGTADDEKIIDDYIEKKETLGYTVYAHVTQNNNLTIIQYWMFYAFNKGSLNNHEGDWEMIQIILENGEPVKAFYSQHISGQKAEWRDVEKNGEHPKVYVARGSHANYFRYYQGKLGLASDYVGKNGKILKPGDYELIILGEKGDGNHIEEQNWIDFAGRWGDFGSVENELRGKKGPFGPAYREEGEMWSGVEWGNSLKILNKNTLKIEWFFYHFLLIYLIVFIISLAFILFSIYRRRDKLKKPYFFLFNIDGINLRSIGNIIAIFGIIIAIFSLFNPWYGIFVDIDSGSYKTDGLTKIVSIDGQYGAQINLLKANSGMIQMASLPIPFAYLIIASIIFFILGTIGIEERKAGKKYIMRGIRFFIPVIIILVGIVMMGMIVSSMTEGDETEEISNIFKDISSNPVRGSHLLNLPEYGTVYLKWGIEKGALFLILSGILLLLSGIIEFAVNKKD
;
A
#
# COMPACT_ATOMS: atom_id res chain seq x y z
N VAL A 1 -61.66 44.11 -39.18
CA VAL A 1 -60.20 43.79 -39.18
C VAL A 1 -59.56 44.70 -38.14
N PHE A 2 -59.73 44.32 -36.87
CA PHE A 2 -58.76 43.63 -36.00
C PHE A 2 -57.80 44.63 -35.33
N LEU A 3 -58.26 45.09 -34.17
CA LEU A 3 -57.53 45.83 -33.14
C LEU A 3 -56.53 44.89 -32.45
N PHE A 4 -55.26 45.29 -32.42
CA PHE A 4 -54.20 44.64 -31.67
C PHE A 4 -54.29 45.01 -30.18
N LEU A 5 -54.46 44.00 -29.32
CA LEU A 5 -54.28 44.07 -27.87
C LEU A 5 -52.81 43.78 -27.54
N PRO A 6 -52.14 44.57 -26.67
CA PRO A 6 -50.84 44.18 -26.15
C PRO A 6 -51.04 43.17 -25.01
N ALA A 7 -50.48 41.98 -25.18
CA ALA A 7 -50.40 40.96 -24.14
C ALA A 7 -49.38 41.41 -23.09
N ILE A 8 -49.84 41.69 -21.88
CA ILE A 8 -49.00 41.90 -20.70
C ILE A 8 -48.56 40.51 -20.23
N PHE A 9 -47.29 40.17 -20.46
CA PHE A 9 -46.67 39.01 -19.81
C PHE A 9 -46.37 39.38 -18.37
N ILE A 10 -47.19 38.88 -17.44
CA ILE A 10 -46.87 38.86 -16.02
C ILE A 10 -45.82 37.77 -15.81
N PHE A 11 -44.57 38.18 -15.64
CA PHE A 11 -43.54 37.31 -15.05
C PHE A 11 -43.90 37.17 -13.56
N SER A 12 -44.58 36.09 -13.21
CA SER A 12 -44.64 35.65 -11.81
C SER A 12 -43.25 35.15 -11.46
N ALA A 13 -42.48 35.97 -10.75
CA ALA A 13 -41.32 35.51 -10.00
C ALA A 13 -41.84 34.53 -8.93
N ILE A 14 -41.80 33.24 -9.25
CA ILE A 14 -41.90 32.20 -8.23
C ILE A 14 -40.61 32.36 -7.42
N SER A 15 -40.73 33.01 -6.27
CA SER A 15 -39.69 32.95 -5.25
C SER A 15 -39.69 31.50 -4.78
N SER A 16 -38.75 30.68 -5.27
CA SER A 16 -38.42 29.44 -4.58
C SER A 16 -37.99 29.87 -3.19
N PHE A 17 -38.79 29.54 -2.17
CA PHE A 17 -38.31 29.65 -0.80
C PHE A 17 -37.10 28.74 -0.70
N ALA A 18 -35.98 29.29 -0.24
CA ALA A 18 -34.83 28.47 0.07
C ALA A 18 -35.27 27.44 1.14
N TYR A 19 -35.02 26.17 0.88
CA TYR A 19 -35.35 25.05 1.75
C TYR A 19 -34.02 24.44 2.20
N ASP A 20 -33.73 24.61 3.48
CA ASP A 20 -32.52 24.17 4.18
C ASP A 20 -33.04 23.30 5.34
N ILE A 21 -33.15 21.98 5.08
CA ILE A 21 -33.78 21.04 6.02
C ILE A 21 -32.87 20.81 7.22
N ASP A 22 -31.57 20.71 6.96
CA ASP A 22 -30.55 20.31 7.92
C ASP A 22 -29.92 21.48 8.70
N LYS A 23 -30.23 22.72 8.28
CA LYS A 23 -29.86 23.97 8.92
C LYS A 23 -28.35 24.22 8.88
N ASP A 24 -27.68 23.72 7.85
CA ASP A 24 -26.25 23.92 7.61
C ASP A 24 -25.94 25.34 7.05
N GLY A 25 -26.98 26.03 6.58
CA GLY A 25 -26.93 27.38 6.02
C GLY A 25 -26.82 27.44 4.49
N ILE A 26 -26.95 26.31 3.80
CA ILE A 26 -26.98 26.15 2.35
C ILE A 26 -28.39 25.66 1.96
N ASP A 27 -28.88 26.08 0.78
CA ASP A 27 -30.14 25.53 0.26
C ASP A 27 -29.92 24.11 -0.27
N ASP A 28 -30.81 23.16 0.05
CA ASP A 28 -30.67 21.75 -0.33
C ASP A 28 -30.48 21.56 -1.86
N LEU A 29 -31.04 22.45 -2.70
CA LEU A 29 -30.84 22.38 -4.16
C LEU A 29 -29.45 22.87 -4.56
N ASP A 30 -28.92 23.89 -3.88
CA ASP A 30 -27.57 24.39 -4.09
C ASP A 30 -26.54 23.35 -3.64
N GLU A 31 -26.76 22.69 -2.49
CA GLU A 31 -25.95 21.56 -2.04
C GLU A 31 -25.87 20.47 -3.11
N LYS A 32 -27.04 20.06 -3.62
CA LYS A 32 -27.15 19.04 -4.64
C LYS A 32 -26.43 19.45 -5.92
N GLU A 33 -26.62 20.69 -6.41
CA GLU A 33 -25.96 21.16 -7.63
C GLU A 33 -24.43 21.17 -7.46
N ILE A 34 -23.93 21.64 -6.32
CA ILE A 34 -22.51 21.67 -6.00
C ILE A 34 -21.94 20.25 -5.89
N ALA A 35 -22.63 19.35 -5.18
CA ALA A 35 -22.23 17.96 -5.02
C ALA A 35 -22.22 17.21 -6.36
N GLU A 36 -23.19 17.42 -7.25
CA GLU A 36 -23.21 16.81 -8.58
C GLU A 36 -22.09 17.36 -9.48
N LYS A 37 -21.84 18.68 -9.42
CA LYS A 37 -20.81 19.36 -10.23
C LYS A 37 -19.41 18.82 -9.98
N TYR A 38 -19.08 18.54 -8.73
CA TYR A 38 -17.75 18.07 -8.33
C TYR A 38 -17.69 16.57 -8.01
N ALA A 39 -18.73 15.80 -8.36
CA ALA A 39 -18.83 14.38 -8.08
C ALA A 39 -17.61 13.59 -8.62
N PRO A 40 -17.01 12.65 -7.85
CA PRO A 40 -15.74 12.02 -8.23
C PRO A 40 -15.85 10.99 -9.36
N VAL A 41 -14.75 10.80 -10.09
CA VAL A 41 -14.53 9.61 -10.92
C VAL A 41 -13.62 8.65 -10.18
N LEU A 42 -14.16 7.51 -9.76
CA LEU A 42 -13.44 6.49 -9.01
C LEU A 42 -12.76 5.50 -9.96
N TYR A 43 -11.44 5.36 -9.88
CA TYR A 43 -10.64 4.42 -10.64
C TYR A 43 -10.15 3.30 -9.72
N PHE A 44 -10.46 2.06 -10.07
CA PHE A 44 -10.07 0.88 -9.30
C PHE A 44 -8.93 0.10 -9.97
N GLU A 45 -8.18 -0.66 -9.17
CA GLU A 45 -7.24 -1.65 -9.67
C GLU A 45 -7.99 -2.88 -10.23
N LYS A 46 -7.45 -3.52 -11.26
CA LYS A 46 -8.11 -4.64 -11.96
C LYS A 46 -8.53 -5.83 -11.09
N LYS A 47 -7.93 -6.02 -9.92
CA LYS A 47 -8.28 -7.12 -9.01
C LYS A 47 -9.19 -6.69 -7.86
N GLU A 48 -9.70 -5.45 -7.87
CA GLU A 48 -10.69 -5.03 -6.89
C GLU A 48 -11.98 -5.84 -7.03
N LYS A 49 -12.51 -6.25 -5.88
CA LYS A 49 -13.71 -7.07 -5.73
C LYS A 49 -14.86 -6.30 -5.10
N VAL A 50 -14.55 -5.36 -4.19
CA VAL A 50 -15.50 -4.61 -3.36
C VAL A 50 -15.53 -3.16 -3.81
N TYR A 51 -16.72 -2.67 -4.16
CA TYR A 51 -16.96 -1.30 -4.62
C TYR A 51 -17.89 -0.57 -3.64
N PRO A 52 -18.01 0.77 -3.72
CA PRO A 52 -18.89 1.52 -2.83
C PRO A 52 -20.31 0.99 -2.88
N VAL A 53 -20.92 0.79 -1.72
CA VAL A 53 -22.24 0.19 -1.57
C VAL A 53 -23.01 0.92 -0.47
N SER A 54 -24.33 0.87 -0.57
CA SER A 54 -25.22 1.44 0.44
C SER A 54 -25.00 0.82 1.83
N VAL A 55 -25.06 1.64 2.88
CA VAL A 55 -24.92 1.25 4.29
C VAL A 55 -25.95 0.19 4.71
N GLU A 56 -27.11 0.19 4.08
CA GLU A 56 -28.21 -0.75 4.27
C GLU A 56 -27.75 -2.19 4.04
N TYR A 57 -26.81 -2.42 3.12
CA TYR A 57 -26.21 -3.74 2.95
C TYR A 57 -25.53 -4.21 4.24
N HIS A 58 -24.78 -3.34 4.91
CA HIS A 58 -24.07 -3.71 6.13
C HIS A 58 -25.02 -3.81 7.32
N ILE A 59 -25.91 -2.84 7.51
CA ILE A 59 -26.89 -2.81 8.61
C ILE A 59 -27.79 -4.05 8.55
N SER A 60 -28.41 -4.34 7.40
CA SER A 60 -29.31 -5.49 7.22
C SER A 60 -28.63 -6.86 7.38
N ASN A 61 -27.30 -6.91 7.36
CA ASN A 61 -26.51 -8.11 7.57
C ASN A 61 -25.75 -8.13 8.90
N SER A 62 -25.94 -7.15 9.79
CA SER A 62 -25.18 -7.03 11.04
C SER A 62 -26.05 -7.05 12.29
N ASN A 63 -25.53 -7.63 13.37
CA ASN A 63 -26.10 -7.44 14.70
C ASN A 63 -25.62 -6.11 15.27
N LEU A 64 -26.44 -5.42 16.05
CA LEU A 64 -25.99 -4.34 16.91
C LEU A 64 -25.56 -4.93 18.26
N ASN A 65 -24.29 -4.71 18.60
CA ASN A 65 -23.67 -5.20 19.81
C ASN A 65 -23.09 -4.05 20.63
N ARG A 66 -22.79 -4.33 21.90
CA ARG A 66 -22.01 -3.47 22.79
C ARG A 66 -20.85 -4.26 23.38
N SER A 67 -19.66 -3.67 23.40
CA SER A 67 -18.50 -4.25 24.08
C SER A 67 -18.39 -3.75 25.52
N ASP A 68 -18.29 -4.67 26.48
CA ASP A 68 -18.02 -4.38 27.89
C ASP A 68 -16.72 -5.10 28.30
N GLY A 69 -15.58 -4.44 28.05
CA GLY A 69 -14.26 -5.07 28.16
C GLY A 69 -14.05 -6.14 27.10
N ASN A 70 -14.00 -7.42 27.51
CA ASN A 70 -13.87 -8.56 26.60
C ASN A 70 -15.19 -9.30 26.36
N GLU A 71 -16.31 -8.81 26.93
CA GLU A 71 -17.62 -9.41 26.75
C GLU A 71 -18.41 -8.69 25.65
N THR A 72 -19.08 -9.48 24.81
CA THR A 72 -20.01 -8.99 23.79
C THR A 72 -21.44 -9.12 24.30
N ILE A 73 -22.17 -8.00 24.31
CA ILE A 73 -23.58 -7.94 24.67
C ILE A 73 -24.37 -7.66 23.40
N LEU A 74 -25.22 -8.61 22.99
CA LEU A 74 -26.17 -8.41 21.89
C LEU A 74 -27.25 -7.41 22.32
N ILE A 75 -27.40 -6.33 21.55
CA ILE A 75 -28.43 -5.31 21.75
C ILE A 75 -29.61 -5.59 20.83
N ASP A 76 -29.33 -5.75 19.53
CA ASP A 76 -30.31 -6.14 18.53
C ASP A 76 -29.70 -7.10 17.51
N SER A 77 -30.41 -8.19 17.25
CA SER A 77 -30.08 -9.16 16.21
C SER A 77 -30.46 -8.75 14.79
N SER A 78 -31.20 -7.66 14.61
CA SER A 78 -31.60 -7.14 13.30
C SER A 78 -31.89 -5.63 13.36
N PRO A 79 -30.88 -4.80 13.68
CA PRO A 79 -31.04 -3.36 13.80
C PRO A 79 -31.60 -2.76 12.52
N ASP A 80 -32.50 -1.79 12.69
CA ASP A 80 -33.02 -0.97 11.62
C ASP A 80 -32.27 0.36 11.53
N ILE A 81 -32.25 0.96 10.34
CA ILE A 81 -31.53 2.21 10.07
C ILE A 81 -32.04 3.37 10.94
N GLU A 82 -33.35 3.39 11.18
CA GLU A 82 -34.04 4.45 11.91
C GLU A 82 -33.68 4.46 13.40
N GLU A 83 -33.40 3.29 13.98
CA GLU A 83 -33.12 3.11 15.41
C GLU A 83 -31.64 3.39 15.76
N LEU A 84 -30.75 3.47 14.76
CA LEU A 84 -29.32 3.64 14.99
C LEU A 84 -28.96 4.99 15.63
N SER A 85 -29.79 6.03 15.45
CA SER A 85 -29.59 7.35 16.06
C SER A 85 -29.67 7.34 17.59
N GLU A 86 -30.33 6.34 18.18
CA GLU A 86 -30.39 6.16 19.64
C GLU A 86 -29.02 5.79 20.26
N TYR A 87 -28.09 5.30 19.44
CA TYR A 87 -26.78 4.79 19.87
C TYR A 87 -25.65 5.78 19.54
N ASN A 88 -25.76 6.98 20.09
CA ASN A 88 -24.92 8.15 19.79
C ASN A 88 -23.81 8.45 20.82
N ASP A 89 -23.57 7.56 21.78
CA ASP A 89 -22.52 7.70 22.80
C ASP A 89 -21.29 6.80 22.48
N VAL A 90 -20.20 7.43 22.03
CA VAL A 90 -18.91 6.76 21.73
C VAL A 90 -18.40 5.97 22.93
N GLY A 91 -18.61 6.47 24.16
CA GLY A 91 -18.14 5.84 25.39
C GLY A 91 -18.82 4.50 25.72
N ARG A 92 -19.91 4.17 25.02
CA ARG A 92 -20.62 2.90 25.20
C ARG A 92 -20.07 1.75 24.37
N ASN A 93 -19.19 2.01 23.39
CA ASN A 93 -18.59 0.96 22.56
C ASN A 93 -19.61 0.10 21.80
N TYR A 94 -20.60 0.73 21.17
CA TYR A 94 -21.51 0.05 20.24
C TYR A 94 -20.79 -0.32 18.94
N TYR A 95 -21.22 -1.40 18.30
CA TYR A 95 -20.69 -1.82 17.01
C TYR A 95 -21.66 -2.71 16.22
N LEU A 96 -21.53 -2.65 14.90
CA LEU A 96 -22.25 -3.50 13.95
C LEU A 96 -21.37 -4.70 13.59
N ASP A 97 -21.80 -5.90 13.94
CA ASP A 97 -21.06 -7.15 13.74
C ASP A 97 -21.71 -8.00 12.65
N ASN A 98 -20.99 -8.30 11.57
CA ASN A 98 -21.59 -8.91 10.39
C ASN A 98 -21.94 -10.40 10.63
N ARG A 99 -23.17 -10.80 10.29
CA ARG A 99 -23.64 -12.18 10.45
C ARG A 99 -23.11 -13.15 9.39
N ILE A 100 -22.64 -12.66 8.24
CA ILE A 100 -22.24 -13.49 7.10
C ILE A 100 -20.83 -14.06 7.28
N GLY A 101 -19.91 -13.25 7.81
CA GLY A 101 -18.49 -13.60 7.91
C GLY A 101 -17.78 -12.76 8.96
N THR A 102 -16.45 -12.88 8.99
CA THR A 102 -15.61 -12.19 9.97
C THR A 102 -14.44 -11.49 9.28
N ALA A 103 -13.71 -10.64 9.99
CA ALA A 103 -12.44 -10.05 9.51
C ALA A 103 -11.37 -11.08 9.08
N ASP A 104 -11.53 -12.35 9.46
CA ASP A 104 -10.59 -13.45 9.20
C ASP A 104 -10.96 -14.36 8.02
N ASP A 105 -12.11 -14.15 7.37
CA ASP A 105 -12.55 -14.90 6.20
C ASP A 105 -12.94 -14.00 5.01
N GLU A 106 -13.34 -14.60 3.87
CA GLU A 106 -13.79 -13.87 2.67
C GLU A 106 -15.31 -13.92 2.47
N LYS A 107 -16.10 -14.40 3.44
CA LYS A 107 -17.53 -14.67 3.20
C LYS A 107 -18.34 -13.40 2.91
N ILE A 108 -18.02 -12.29 3.58
CA ILE A 108 -18.67 -10.99 3.32
C ILE A 108 -18.35 -10.52 1.90
N ILE A 109 -17.10 -10.69 1.46
CA ILE A 109 -16.68 -10.37 0.09
C ILE A 109 -17.43 -11.25 -0.92
N ASP A 110 -17.53 -12.54 -0.66
CA ASP A 110 -18.20 -13.49 -1.55
C ASP A 110 -19.71 -13.19 -1.67
N ASP A 111 -20.38 -12.89 -0.55
CA ASP A 111 -21.80 -12.49 -0.52
C ASP A 111 -22.03 -11.15 -1.24
N TYR A 112 -21.18 -10.15 -0.98
CA TYR A 112 -21.23 -8.88 -1.71
C TYR A 112 -21.09 -9.10 -3.23
N ILE A 113 -20.15 -9.94 -3.67
CA ILE A 113 -19.94 -10.22 -5.09
C ILE A 113 -21.18 -10.85 -5.74
N GLU A 114 -21.88 -11.73 -5.01
CA GLU A 114 -23.11 -12.37 -5.49
C GLU A 114 -24.24 -11.36 -5.70
N LYS A 115 -24.32 -10.34 -4.82
CA LYS A 115 -25.42 -9.35 -4.81
C LYS A 115 -25.09 -8.01 -5.46
N LYS A 116 -23.83 -7.74 -5.81
CA LYS A 116 -23.39 -6.39 -6.25
C LYS A 116 -24.17 -5.82 -7.43
N GLU A 117 -24.63 -6.65 -8.37
CA GLU A 117 -25.36 -6.17 -9.54
C GLU A 117 -26.77 -5.69 -9.18
N THR A 118 -27.37 -6.23 -8.11
CA THR A 118 -28.66 -5.77 -7.58
C THR A 118 -28.52 -4.62 -6.59
N LEU A 119 -27.41 -4.57 -5.85
CA LEU A 119 -27.13 -3.51 -4.88
C LEU A 119 -26.78 -2.17 -5.55
N GLY A 120 -26.17 -2.21 -6.74
CA GLY A 120 -25.66 -1.01 -7.39
C GLY A 120 -24.45 -0.43 -6.65
N TYR A 121 -24.18 0.86 -6.89
CA TYR A 121 -23.08 1.59 -6.26
C TYR A 121 -23.61 2.87 -5.64
N THR A 122 -23.12 3.20 -4.45
CA THR A 122 -23.58 4.38 -3.68
C THR A 122 -22.39 5.23 -3.26
N VAL A 123 -22.53 6.55 -3.40
CA VAL A 123 -21.62 7.55 -2.85
C VAL A 123 -22.47 8.56 -2.10
N TYR A 124 -22.05 8.91 -0.89
CA TYR A 124 -22.74 9.89 -0.07
C TYR A 124 -22.02 11.24 -0.17
N ALA A 125 -22.74 12.33 -0.39
CA ALA A 125 -22.19 13.67 -0.40
C ALA A 125 -22.69 14.46 0.81
N HIS A 126 -21.78 15.05 1.56
CA HIS A 126 -22.09 15.99 2.63
C HIS A 126 -21.52 17.34 2.22
N VAL A 127 -22.38 18.35 2.11
CA VAL A 127 -21.99 19.73 1.81
C VAL A 127 -22.20 20.52 3.08
N THR A 128 -21.25 21.38 3.43
CA THR A 128 -21.38 22.20 4.65
C THR A 128 -20.60 23.50 4.48
N GLN A 129 -20.96 24.53 5.23
CA GLN A 129 -20.34 25.85 5.15
C GLN A 129 -19.55 26.19 6.41
N ASN A 130 -18.32 26.67 6.22
CA ASN A 130 -17.52 27.27 7.27
C ASN A 130 -16.99 28.64 6.83
N ASN A 131 -17.63 29.71 7.30
CA ASN A 131 -17.35 31.09 6.89
C ASN A 131 -17.47 31.27 5.35
N ASN A 132 -16.36 31.58 4.68
CA ASN A 132 -16.28 31.77 3.22
C ASN A 132 -15.89 30.48 2.47
N LEU A 133 -15.80 29.35 3.19
CA LEU A 133 -15.47 28.05 2.65
C LEU A 133 -16.73 27.21 2.52
N THR A 134 -16.95 26.65 1.32
CA THR A 134 -17.89 25.55 1.12
C THR A 134 -17.08 24.26 1.07
N ILE A 135 -17.48 23.28 1.86
CA ILE A 135 -16.79 22.01 2.02
C ILE A 135 -17.69 20.96 1.41
N ILE A 136 -17.14 20.17 0.48
CA ILE A 136 -17.86 19.07 -0.16
C ILE A 136 -17.13 17.80 0.18
N GLN A 137 -17.76 16.90 0.93
CA GLN A 137 -17.23 15.58 1.25
C GLN A 137 -17.97 14.53 0.43
N TYR A 138 -17.23 13.57 -0.13
CA TYR A 138 -17.77 12.38 -0.75
C TYR A 138 -17.32 11.17 0.06
N TRP A 139 -18.26 10.55 0.74
CA TRP A 139 -18.07 9.37 1.56
C TRP A 139 -18.43 8.11 0.77
N MET A 140 -17.57 7.11 0.85
CA MET A 140 -17.78 5.80 0.25
C MET A 140 -17.74 4.74 1.33
N PHE A 141 -18.81 3.95 1.42
CA PHE A 141 -18.87 2.79 2.28
C PHE A 141 -18.54 1.52 1.49
N TYR A 142 -17.71 0.64 2.05
CA TYR A 142 -17.37 -0.65 1.46
C TYR A 142 -17.79 -1.78 2.39
N ALA A 143 -18.30 -2.88 1.83
CA ALA A 143 -18.74 -4.02 2.62
C ALA A 143 -17.62 -4.64 3.49
N PHE A 144 -16.37 -4.53 3.07
CA PHE A 144 -15.22 -5.15 3.73
C PHE A 144 -13.90 -4.49 3.30
N ASN A 145 -13.01 -4.25 4.26
CA ASN A 145 -11.62 -3.84 4.00
C ASN A 145 -10.70 -5.08 3.99
N LYS A 146 -10.06 -5.34 2.86
CA LYS A 146 -9.06 -6.40 2.68
C LYS A 146 -7.66 -5.82 2.49
N GLY A 147 -7.26 -4.93 3.39
CA GLY A 147 -5.94 -4.32 3.43
C GLY A 147 -4.82 -5.34 3.66
N SER A 148 -3.58 -4.94 3.41
CA SER A 148 -2.41 -5.80 3.62
C SER A 148 -2.13 -6.07 5.11
N LEU A 149 -2.51 -5.12 5.97
CA LEU A 149 -2.21 -5.11 7.41
C LEU A 149 -3.47 -5.01 8.29
N ASN A 150 -4.59 -4.53 7.74
CA ASN A 150 -5.77 -4.06 8.46
C ASN A 150 -7.07 -4.60 7.85
N ASN A 151 -7.27 -5.92 7.87
CA ASN A 151 -8.57 -6.47 7.48
C ASN A 151 -9.63 -6.15 8.53
N HIS A 152 -10.79 -5.67 8.09
CA HIS A 152 -11.95 -5.46 8.94
C HIS A 152 -13.25 -5.48 8.14
N GLU A 153 -14.34 -5.76 8.85
CA GLU A 153 -15.70 -5.67 8.34
C GLU A 153 -16.08 -4.21 8.17
N GLY A 154 -16.81 -3.88 7.11
CA GLY A 154 -17.17 -2.49 6.80
C GLY A 154 -15.94 -1.61 6.52
N ASP A 155 -16.10 -0.56 5.72
CA ASP A 155 -15.08 0.48 5.63
C ASP A 155 -15.70 1.80 5.22
N TRP A 156 -15.17 2.88 5.75
CA TRP A 156 -15.51 4.24 5.35
C TRP A 156 -14.26 4.89 4.77
N GLU A 157 -14.39 5.51 3.61
CA GLU A 157 -13.32 6.31 3.02
C GLU A 157 -13.93 7.59 2.46
N MET A 158 -13.13 8.65 2.33
CA MET A 158 -13.64 9.97 2.00
C MET A 158 -12.66 10.78 1.15
N ILE A 159 -13.21 11.53 0.19
CA ILE A 159 -12.51 12.68 -0.39
C ILE A 159 -13.27 13.97 -0.06
N GLN A 160 -12.54 15.06 0.09
CA GLN A 160 -13.10 16.37 0.36
C GLN A 160 -12.56 17.40 -0.61
N ILE A 161 -13.39 18.36 -0.99
CA ILE A 161 -13.05 19.49 -1.84
C ILE A 161 -13.39 20.76 -1.07
N ILE A 162 -12.47 21.72 -1.06
CA ILE A 162 -12.67 23.03 -0.45
C ILE A 162 -12.88 24.05 -1.55
N LEU A 163 -14.01 24.76 -1.49
CA LEU A 163 -14.30 25.91 -2.32
C LEU A 163 -14.10 27.16 -1.47
N GLU A 164 -13.41 28.15 -2.00
CA GLU A 164 -13.29 29.47 -1.39
C GLU A 164 -14.01 30.48 -2.31
N ASN A 165 -15.05 31.13 -1.79
CA ASN A 165 -15.91 32.02 -2.58
C ASN A 165 -16.50 31.34 -3.85
N GLY A 166 -16.91 30.07 -3.73
CA GLY A 166 -17.51 29.28 -4.83
C GLY A 166 -16.51 28.66 -5.81
N GLU A 167 -15.20 28.90 -5.65
CA GLU A 167 -14.17 28.35 -6.53
C GLU A 167 -13.33 27.29 -5.82
N PRO A 168 -13.08 26.11 -6.42
CA PRO A 168 -12.34 25.03 -5.77
C PRO A 168 -10.84 25.38 -5.63
N VAL A 169 -10.34 25.34 -4.39
CA VAL A 169 -8.96 25.69 -4.05
C VAL A 169 -8.11 24.50 -3.63
N LYS A 170 -8.69 23.48 -2.96
CA LYS A 170 -7.97 22.31 -2.44
C LYS A 170 -8.81 21.05 -2.49
N ALA A 171 -8.15 19.90 -2.46
CA ALA A 171 -8.79 18.61 -2.21
C ALA A 171 -7.98 17.77 -1.21
N PHE A 172 -8.67 16.98 -0.41
CA PHE A 172 -8.14 16.12 0.65
C PHE A 172 -8.63 14.70 0.44
N TYR A 173 -7.72 13.73 0.34
CA TYR A 173 -8.06 12.33 0.09
C TYR A 173 -7.62 11.49 1.29
N SER A 174 -8.56 10.74 1.88
CA SER A 174 -8.28 9.82 2.99
C SER A 174 -7.36 8.68 2.54
N GLN A 175 -6.44 8.28 3.42
CA GLN A 175 -5.53 7.16 3.24
C GLN A 175 -5.34 6.49 4.61
N HIS A 176 -6.04 5.38 4.84
CA HIS A 176 -6.03 4.68 6.13
C HIS A 176 -6.49 5.63 7.26
N ILE A 177 -5.72 5.75 8.35
CA ILE A 177 -5.98 6.69 9.47
C ILE A 177 -5.54 8.14 9.18
N SER A 178 -5.13 8.46 7.96
CA SER A 178 -4.61 9.77 7.60
C SER A 178 -5.05 10.15 6.18
N GLY A 179 -4.20 10.86 5.44
CA GLY A 179 -4.52 11.30 4.09
C GLY A 179 -3.46 12.22 3.50
N GLN A 180 -3.79 12.73 2.31
CA GLN A 180 -2.99 13.73 1.62
C GLN A 180 -3.87 14.89 1.17
N LYS A 181 -3.26 16.08 1.13
CA LYS A 181 -3.88 17.27 0.55
C LYS A 181 -3.15 17.75 -0.70
N ALA A 182 -3.91 18.26 -1.66
CA ALA A 182 -3.40 18.88 -2.86
C ALA A 182 -4.14 20.18 -3.16
N GLU A 183 -3.41 21.15 -3.71
CA GLU A 183 -4.03 22.31 -4.35
C GLU A 183 -4.90 21.84 -5.52
N TRP A 184 -6.07 22.45 -5.73
CA TRP A 184 -7.02 22.02 -6.76
C TRP A 184 -6.38 21.93 -8.15
N ARG A 185 -5.49 22.87 -8.48
CA ARG A 185 -4.72 22.87 -9.74
C ARG A 185 -3.86 21.62 -9.95
N ASP A 186 -3.46 20.94 -8.88
CA ASP A 186 -2.62 19.73 -8.91
C ASP A 186 -3.46 18.44 -8.87
N VAL A 187 -4.79 18.52 -8.72
CA VAL A 187 -5.73 17.39 -8.80
C VAL A 187 -5.95 17.00 -10.26
N GLU A 188 -5.85 15.70 -10.59
CA GLU A 188 -6.26 15.21 -11.91
C GLU A 188 -7.78 15.16 -12.01
N LYS A 189 -8.36 15.67 -13.10
CA LYS A 189 -9.81 15.84 -13.25
C LYS A 189 -10.31 15.36 -14.62
N ASN A 190 -11.61 15.11 -14.71
CA ASN A 190 -12.37 14.95 -15.96
C ASN A 190 -13.50 15.99 -15.97
N GLY A 191 -13.30 17.11 -16.66
CA GLY A 191 -14.13 18.31 -16.39
C GLY A 191 -13.86 18.81 -14.98
N GLU A 192 -14.92 19.06 -14.22
CA GLU A 192 -14.86 19.43 -12.79
C GLU A 192 -14.75 18.22 -11.85
N HIS A 193 -14.96 17.00 -12.38
CA HIS A 193 -14.95 15.78 -11.58
C HIS A 193 -13.53 15.35 -11.21
N PRO A 194 -13.17 15.32 -9.91
CA PRO A 194 -11.85 14.86 -9.48
C PRO A 194 -11.69 13.37 -9.72
N LYS A 195 -10.49 12.98 -10.15
CA LYS A 195 -10.12 11.57 -10.28
C LYS A 195 -9.62 11.07 -8.94
N VAL A 196 -10.19 9.95 -8.50
CA VAL A 196 -9.79 9.26 -7.28
C VAL A 196 -9.26 7.90 -7.66
N TYR A 197 -8.03 7.59 -7.28
CA TYR A 197 -7.44 6.27 -7.51
C TYR A 197 -7.53 5.46 -6.23
N VAL A 198 -8.50 4.54 -6.19
CA VAL A 198 -8.84 3.76 -5.01
C VAL A 198 -7.89 2.56 -4.92
N ALA A 199 -7.22 2.42 -3.79
CA ALA A 199 -6.34 1.28 -3.52
C ALA A 199 -7.13 -0.02 -3.41
N ARG A 200 -6.55 -1.10 -3.93
CA ARG A 200 -7.18 -2.41 -3.85
C ARG A 200 -7.26 -2.91 -2.41
N GLY A 201 -8.45 -3.26 -1.96
CA GLY A 201 -8.71 -3.90 -0.67
C GLY A 201 -8.77 -2.94 0.50
N SER A 202 -7.81 -2.00 0.62
CA SER A 202 -7.79 -0.97 1.68
C SER A 202 -8.63 0.25 1.39
N HIS A 203 -9.06 0.43 0.13
CA HIS A 203 -9.89 1.53 -0.36
C HIS A 203 -9.34 2.95 -0.16
N ALA A 204 -8.13 3.09 0.37
CA ALA A 204 -7.41 4.35 0.49
C ALA A 204 -7.38 5.14 -0.85
N ASN A 205 -7.59 6.45 -0.76
CA ASN A 205 -7.79 7.34 -1.90
C ASN A 205 -6.49 8.07 -2.30
N TYR A 206 -6.10 7.96 -3.57
CA TYR A 206 -4.86 8.54 -4.09
C TYR A 206 -5.08 9.53 -5.24
N PHE A 207 -4.21 10.54 -5.32
CA PHE A 207 -4.23 11.57 -6.37
C PHE A 207 -3.61 11.11 -7.69
N ARG A 208 -2.80 10.03 -7.71
CA ARG A 208 -2.26 9.42 -8.93
C ARG A 208 -2.38 7.91 -8.89
N TYR A 209 -2.63 7.31 -10.06
CA TYR A 209 -2.78 5.85 -10.24
C TYR A 209 -1.53 5.03 -9.88
N TYR A 210 -0.38 5.68 -9.65
CA TYR A 210 0.90 5.07 -9.36
C TYR A 210 1.40 5.32 -7.92
N GLN A 211 0.59 5.95 -7.07
CA GLN A 211 0.90 6.15 -5.64
C GLN A 211 0.62 4.90 -4.80
N GLY A 212 0.79 5.04 -3.48
CA GLY A 212 0.49 4.03 -2.46
C GLY A 212 1.62 3.01 -2.31
N LYS A 213 2.66 3.14 -3.14
CA LYS A 213 3.79 2.21 -3.18
C LYS A 213 4.79 2.46 -2.06
N LEU A 214 4.92 3.69 -1.59
CA LEU A 214 5.85 3.99 -0.51
C LEU A 214 5.10 4.00 0.84
N GLY A 215 5.63 3.27 1.83
CA GLY A 215 5.04 3.16 3.17
C GLY A 215 4.72 1.72 3.57
N LEU A 216 4.32 1.54 4.84
CA LEU A 216 4.07 0.22 5.44
C LEU A 216 2.85 -0.48 4.84
N ALA A 217 1.77 0.27 4.54
CA ALA A 217 0.58 -0.28 3.91
C ALA A 217 0.86 -0.86 2.51
N SER A 218 1.76 -0.22 1.74
CA SER A 218 2.22 -0.72 0.44
C SER A 218 1.05 -1.08 -0.51
N ASP A 219 0.13 -0.13 -0.68
CA ASP A 219 -1.10 -0.30 -1.44
C ASP A 219 -0.89 -0.66 -2.93
N TYR A 220 -1.92 -1.30 -3.49
CA TYR A 220 -2.02 -1.57 -4.91
C TYR A 220 -3.01 -0.61 -5.55
N VAL A 221 -2.49 0.49 -6.07
CA VAL A 221 -3.25 1.51 -6.79
C VAL A 221 -3.13 1.29 -8.30
N GLY A 222 -4.17 1.63 -9.06
CA GLY A 222 -4.16 1.51 -10.51
C GLY A 222 -5.30 2.25 -11.19
N LYS A 223 -5.28 2.21 -12.53
CA LYS A 223 -6.36 2.72 -13.40
C LYS A 223 -6.77 1.69 -14.46
N ASN A 224 -6.56 0.42 -14.13
CA ASN A 224 -6.64 -0.72 -15.04
C ASN A 224 -7.85 -1.63 -14.75
N GLY A 225 -8.68 -1.28 -13.76
CA GLY A 225 -9.90 -1.98 -13.41
C GLY A 225 -11.16 -1.21 -13.77
N LYS A 226 -12.21 -1.38 -12.96
CA LYS A 226 -13.48 -0.67 -13.11
C LYS A 226 -13.28 0.84 -12.90
N ILE A 227 -14.08 1.62 -13.61
CA ILE A 227 -14.16 3.07 -13.45
C ILE A 227 -15.62 3.37 -13.16
N LEU A 228 -15.91 4.07 -12.07
CA LEU A 228 -17.23 4.61 -11.76
C LEU A 228 -17.20 6.11 -12.00
N LYS A 229 -18.01 6.59 -12.92
CA LYS A 229 -18.21 8.01 -13.22
C LYS A 229 -19.49 8.50 -12.54
N PRO A 230 -19.68 9.83 -12.42
CA PRO A 230 -21.00 10.38 -12.13
C PRO A 230 -22.05 9.78 -13.09
N GLY A 231 -23.12 9.22 -12.52
CA GLY A 231 -24.15 8.48 -13.23
C GLY A 231 -23.99 6.95 -13.25
N ASP A 232 -22.82 6.41 -12.88
CA ASP A 232 -22.62 4.96 -12.66
C ASP A 232 -22.95 4.55 -11.22
N TYR A 233 -23.10 5.52 -10.31
CA TYR A 233 -23.48 5.33 -8.90
C TYR A 233 -24.60 6.31 -8.51
N GLU A 234 -25.35 5.96 -7.48
CA GLU A 234 -26.30 6.85 -6.82
C GLU A 234 -25.55 7.81 -5.90
N LEU A 235 -25.80 9.11 -6.08
CA LEU A 235 -25.25 10.17 -5.22
C LEU A 235 -26.32 10.60 -4.22
N ILE A 236 -26.12 10.26 -2.95
CA ILE A 236 -27.06 10.58 -1.87
C ILE A 236 -26.54 11.81 -1.13
N ILE A 237 -27.32 12.90 -1.12
CA ILE A 237 -26.99 14.09 -0.33
C ILE A 237 -27.35 13.82 1.13
N LEU A 238 -26.39 13.96 2.02
CA LEU A 238 -26.52 13.78 3.46
C LEU A 238 -26.89 15.10 4.11
N GLY A 239 -27.80 15.05 5.07
CA GLY A 239 -27.98 16.14 6.02
C GLY A 239 -26.92 16.13 7.13
N GLU A 240 -27.06 17.07 8.06
CA GLU A 240 -26.19 17.23 9.22
C GLU A 240 -26.55 16.31 10.39
N LYS A 241 -25.57 16.11 11.28
CA LYS A 241 -25.73 15.33 12.51
C LYS A 241 -26.80 15.93 13.44
N GLY A 242 -27.60 15.06 14.07
CA GLY A 242 -28.51 15.39 15.16
C GLY A 242 -29.99 15.47 14.77
N ASP A 243 -30.84 15.28 15.77
CA ASP A 243 -32.29 15.17 15.62
C ASP A 243 -32.90 16.28 14.75
N GLY A 244 -33.53 15.88 13.64
CA GLY A 244 -34.23 16.77 12.73
C GLY A 244 -33.33 17.59 11.80
N ASN A 245 -32.06 17.18 11.65
CA ASN A 245 -31.14 17.70 10.65
C ASN A 245 -30.90 16.71 9.49
N HIS A 246 -31.59 15.57 9.47
CA HIS A 246 -31.59 14.65 8.34
C HIS A 246 -32.90 13.86 8.30
N ILE A 247 -33.19 13.23 7.16
CA ILE A 247 -34.35 12.33 7.01
C ILE A 247 -34.16 11.02 7.78
N GLU A 248 -35.24 10.27 8.02
CA GLU A 248 -35.23 9.05 8.83
C GLU A 248 -34.30 7.97 8.25
N GLU A 249 -34.20 7.87 6.93
CA GLU A 249 -33.28 6.97 6.22
C GLU A 249 -31.80 7.31 6.43
N GLN A 250 -31.50 8.46 7.04
CA GLN A 250 -30.16 8.94 7.36
C GLN A 250 -29.85 8.94 8.85
N ASN A 251 -30.73 8.40 9.71
CA ASN A 251 -30.50 8.29 11.16
C ASN A 251 -29.21 7.54 11.54
N TRP A 252 -28.65 6.75 10.64
CA TRP A 252 -27.34 6.13 10.81
C TRP A 252 -26.17 7.13 10.91
N ILE A 253 -26.34 8.39 10.48
CA ILE A 253 -25.33 9.46 10.66
C ILE A 253 -25.03 9.66 12.16
N ASP A 254 -26.06 9.56 13.00
CA ASP A 254 -25.96 9.73 14.45
C ASP A 254 -25.37 8.52 15.18
N PHE A 255 -25.15 7.40 14.49
CA PHE A 255 -24.57 6.20 15.09
C PHE A 255 -23.10 6.42 15.49
N ALA A 256 -22.83 6.44 16.79
CA ALA A 256 -21.50 6.63 17.36
C ALA A 256 -20.66 5.34 17.43
N GLY A 257 -21.25 4.22 17.04
CA GLY A 257 -20.59 2.93 17.08
C GLY A 257 -19.65 2.66 15.92
N ARG A 258 -19.00 1.50 15.98
CA ARG A 258 -18.11 1.00 14.94
C ARG A 258 -18.89 0.24 13.87
N TRP A 259 -18.46 0.39 12.62
CA TRP A 259 -19.01 -0.30 11.46
C TRP A 259 -18.16 -1.53 11.17
N GLY A 260 -18.43 -2.62 11.90
CA GLY A 260 -17.64 -3.86 11.91
C GLY A 260 -17.27 -4.31 13.32
N ASP A 261 -16.82 -5.57 13.45
CA ASP A 261 -16.41 -6.17 14.72
C ASP A 261 -15.56 -5.23 15.60
N PHE A 262 -15.87 -5.25 16.90
CA PHE A 262 -15.16 -4.48 17.92
C PHE A 262 -13.76 -5.01 18.13
N GLY A 263 -13.51 -6.32 17.99
CA GLY A 263 -12.19 -6.92 18.13
C GLY A 263 -11.52 -6.73 19.51
N SER A 264 -10.25 -7.14 19.63
CA SER A 264 -9.43 -6.96 20.84
C SER A 264 -8.64 -5.64 20.84
N VAL A 265 -7.98 -5.31 21.96
CA VAL A 265 -7.02 -4.18 22.04
C VAL A 265 -5.89 -4.32 20.99
N GLU A 266 -5.45 -5.55 20.73
CA GLU A 266 -4.47 -5.84 19.69
C GLU A 266 -5.00 -5.54 18.29
N ASN A 267 -6.30 -5.81 18.05
CA ASN A 267 -6.96 -5.47 16.79
C ASN A 267 -7.04 -3.95 16.60
N GLU A 268 -7.17 -3.17 17.68
CA GLU A 268 -7.15 -1.69 17.62
C GLU A 268 -5.82 -1.15 17.12
N LEU A 269 -4.72 -1.57 17.74
CA LEU A 269 -3.36 -1.15 17.35
C LEU A 269 -3.02 -1.52 15.91
N ARG A 270 -3.71 -2.52 15.35
CA ARG A 270 -3.53 -3.01 13.98
C ARG A 270 -4.56 -2.44 12.99
N GLY A 271 -5.49 -1.60 13.44
CA GLY A 271 -6.55 -1.03 12.60
C GLY A 271 -7.55 -2.06 12.08
N LYS A 272 -7.80 -3.14 12.82
CA LYS A 272 -8.71 -4.24 12.46
C LYS A 272 -10.11 -4.12 13.08
N LYS A 273 -10.32 -3.12 13.94
CA LYS A 273 -11.66 -2.79 14.41
C LYS A 273 -12.41 -2.11 13.27
N GLY A 274 -13.72 -2.33 13.17
CA GLY A 274 -14.56 -1.53 12.29
C GLY A 274 -14.33 -0.03 12.53
N PRO A 275 -14.26 0.80 11.47
CA PRO A 275 -14.09 2.24 11.65
C PRO A 275 -15.34 2.86 12.28
N PHE A 276 -15.19 4.02 12.91
CA PHE A 276 -16.33 4.85 13.26
C PHE A 276 -17.01 5.38 11.99
N GLY A 277 -18.30 5.68 12.09
CA GLY A 277 -19.06 6.33 11.03
C GLY A 277 -18.57 7.75 10.73
N PRO A 278 -19.00 8.33 9.60
CA PRO A 278 -18.54 9.64 9.14
C PRO A 278 -18.53 10.74 10.22
N ALA A 279 -19.63 10.88 10.97
CA ALA A 279 -19.83 11.91 11.98
C ALA A 279 -18.99 11.76 13.27
N TYR A 280 -18.30 10.62 13.44
CA TYR A 280 -17.54 10.28 14.65
C TYR A 280 -16.07 9.92 14.38
N ARG A 281 -15.66 9.89 13.11
CA ARG A 281 -14.30 9.53 12.72
C ARG A 281 -13.32 10.64 13.07
N GLU A 282 -12.15 10.27 13.61
CA GLU A 282 -11.15 11.21 14.15
C GLU A 282 -11.80 12.22 15.14
N GLU A 283 -12.57 11.72 16.10
CA GLU A 283 -13.29 12.56 17.08
C GLU A 283 -14.30 13.54 16.45
N GLY A 284 -14.75 13.27 15.21
CA GLY A 284 -15.66 14.12 14.44
C GLY A 284 -14.95 15.17 13.58
N GLU A 285 -13.62 15.25 13.63
CA GLU A 285 -12.82 16.21 12.84
C GLU A 285 -12.94 15.96 11.34
N MET A 286 -13.14 14.69 10.92
CA MET A 286 -13.39 14.39 9.51
C MET A 286 -14.74 14.92 9.02
N TRP A 287 -15.77 14.94 9.87
CA TRP A 287 -17.10 15.46 9.51
C TRP A 287 -17.10 16.98 9.41
N SER A 288 -16.52 17.67 10.39
CA SER A 288 -16.38 19.14 10.39
C SER A 288 -15.41 19.68 9.32
N GLY A 289 -14.54 18.81 8.81
CA GLY A 289 -13.86 18.93 7.52
C GLY A 289 -12.60 19.80 7.46
N VAL A 290 -12.53 20.95 8.12
CA VAL A 290 -11.43 21.92 7.89
C VAL A 290 -10.13 21.51 8.58
N GLU A 291 -10.18 21.23 9.88
CA GLU A 291 -8.99 20.98 10.71
C GLU A 291 -8.31 19.66 10.34
N TRP A 292 -9.10 18.58 10.18
CA TRP A 292 -8.58 17.30 9.66
C TRP A 292 -7.83 17.49 8.34
N GLY A 293 -8.46 18.15 7.37
CA GLY A 293 -7.87 18.40 6.06
C GLY A 293 -6.60 19.25 6.11
N ASN A 294 -6.55 20.23 7.03
CA ASN A 294 -5.37 21.06 7.26
C ASN A 294 -4.21 20.29 7.90
N SER A 295 -4.47 19.26 8.70
CA SER A 295 -3.44 18.41 9.29
C SER A 295 -2.71 17.51 8.26
N LEU A 296 -3.35 17.24 7.10
CA LEU A 296 -2.84 16.28 6.12
C LEU A 296 -1.52 16.70 5.47
N LYS A 297 -0.74 15.68 5.09
CA LYS A 297 0.52 15.86 4.36
C LYS A 297 0.26 16.41 2.96
N ILE A 298 1.03 17.42 2.56
CA ILE A 298 0.96 17.99 1.21
C ILE A 298 1.47 16.98 0.18
N LEU A 299 0.75 16.85 -0.94
CA LEU A 299 1.14 16.04 -2.09
C LEU A 299 2.53 16.46 -2.62
N ASN A 300 3.53 15.64 -2.39
CA ASN A 300 4.91 15.95 -2.74
C ASN A 300 5.26 15.48 -4.16
N LYS A 301 5.51 16.43 -5.06
CA LYS A 301 5.84 16.16 -6.48
C LYS A 301 7.13 15.36 -6.67
N ASN A 302 8.09 15.43 -5.75
CA ASN A 302 9.31 14.61 -5.83
C ASN A 302 9.03 13.17 -5.42
N THR A 303 8.22 12.96 -4.37
CA THR A 303 7.74 11.62 -4.00
C THR A 303 6.96 10.99 -5.14
N LEU A 304 6.08 11.73 -5.82
CA LEU A 304 5.35 11.24 -6.99
C LEU A 304 6.26 10.73 -8.12
N LYS A 305 7.41 11.39 -8.37
CA LYS A 305 8.38 10.91 -9.39
C LYS A 305 9.00 9.58 -8.99
N ILE A 306 9.30 9.41 -7.70
CA ILE A 306 9.86 8.18 -7.14
C ILE A 306 8.82 7.06 -7.20
N GLU A 307 7.58 7.33 -6.77
CA GLU A 307 6.46 6.37 -6.87
C GLU A 307 6.18 5.97 -8.31
N TRP A 308 6.19 6.93 -9.24
CA TRP A 308 6.05 6.65 -10.67
C TRP A 308 7.15 5.72 -11.18
N PHE A 309 8.42 5.99 -10.82
CA PHE A 309 9.54 5.15 -11.21
C PHE A 309 9.37 3.72 -10.69
N PHE A 310 8.98 3.58 -9.42
CA PHE A 310 8.79 2.26 -8.80
C PHE A 310 7.60 1.51 -9.37
N TYR A 311 6.49 2.18 -9.63
CA TYR A 311 5.33 1.60 -10.30
C TYR A 311 5.69 1.02 -11.67
N HIS A 312 6.54 1.72 -12.44
CA HIS A 312 6.96 1.29 -13.78
C HIS A 312 8.30 0.53 -13.79
N PHE A 313 8.89 0.24 -12.64
CA PHE A 313 10.26 -0.26 -12.53
C PHE A 313 10.48 -1.53 -13.35
N LEU A 314 9.59 -2.53 -13.21
CA LEU A 314 9.72 -3.80 -13.91
C LEU A 314 9.67 -3.63 -15.44
N LEU A 315 8.79 -2.74 -15.92
CA LEU A 315 8.67 -2.45 -17.35
C LEU A 315 9.91 -1.73 -17.87
N ILE A 316 10.36 -0.68 -17.18
CA ILE A 316 11.57 0.08 -17.52
C ILE A 316 12.78 -0.88 -17.54
N TYR A 317 12.89 -1.71 -16.51
CA TYR A 317 13.94 -2.71 -16.38
C TYR A 317 13.93 -3.70 -17.55
N LEU A 318 12.76 -4.26 -17.92
CA LEU A 318 12.62 -5.19 -19.03
C LEU A 318 13.00 -4.54 -20.36
N ILE A 319 12.57 -3.30 -20.61
CA ILE A 319 12.93 -2.54 -21.82
C ILE A 319 14.44 -2.36 -21.89
N VAL A 320 15.07 -1.87 -20.82
CA VAL A 320 16.53 -1.67 -20.74
C VAL A 320 17.27 -3.00 -20.92
N PHE A 321 16.77 -4.09 -20.32
CA PHE A 321 17.32 -5.43 -20.47
C PHE A 321 17.28 -5.89 -21.93
N ILE A 322 16.14 -5.77 -22.61
CA ILE A 322 15.96 -6.17 -24.01
C ILE A 322 16.86 -5.35 -24.93
N ILE A 323 16.91 -4.03 -24.76
CA ILE A 323 17.77 -3.14 -25.56
C ILE A 323 19.25 -3.52 -25.36
N SER A 324 19.66 -3.72 -24.11
CA SER A 324 21.04 -4.12 -23.77
C SER A 324 21.39 -5.48 -24.37
N LEU A 325 20.46 -6.44 -24.30
CA LEU A 325 20.61 -7.77 -24.89
C LEU A 325 20.74 -7.67 -26.42
N ALA A 326 19.85 -6.93 -27.08
CA ALA A 326 19.88 -6.72 -28.51
C ALA A 326 21.21 -6.07 -28.97
N PHE A 327 21.69 -5.06 -28.23
CA PHE A 327 22.98 -4.43 -28.52
C PHE A 327 24.16 -5.41 -28.39
N ILE A 328 24.19 -6.23 -27.33
CA ILE A 328 25.23 -7.25 -27.13
C ILE A 328 25.19 -8.29 -28.26
N LEU A 329 23.99 -8.79 -28.59
CA LEU A 329 23.81 -9.78 -29.65
C LEU A 329 24.19 -9.20 -31.03
N PHE A 330 23.81 -7.96 -31.33
CA PHE A 330 24.22 -7.27 -32.54
C PHE A 330 25.74 -7.06 -32.61
N SER A 331 26.36 -6.67 -31.50
CA SER A 331 27.83 -6.54 -31.38
C SER A 331 28.54 -7.87 -31.64
N ILE A 332 27.99 -8.98 -31.16
CA ILE A 332 28.49 -10.35 -31.42
C ILE A 332 28.30 -10.69 -32.90
N TYR A 333 27.11 -10.45 -33.46
CA TYR A 333 26.79 -10.74 -34.86
C TYR A 333 27.69 -9.98 -35.85
N ARG A 334 28.03 -8.72 -35.58
CA ARG A 334 28.95 -7.94 -36.43
C ARG A 334 30.37 -8.49 -36.46
N ARG A 335 30.79 -9.23 -35.43
CA ARG A 335 32.13 -9.84 -35.34
C ARG A 335 32.14 -11.34 -35.57
N ARG A 336 31.01 -11.93 -36.02
CA ARG A 336 30.82 -13.39 -36.12
C ARG A 336 31.93 -14.08 -36.92
N ASP A 337 32.39 -13.47 -38.01
CA ASP A 337 33.41 -14.04 -38.90
C ASP A 337 34.81 -14.06 -38.27
N LYS A 338 35.02 -13.30 -37.18
CA LYS A 338 36.27 -13.23 -36.41
C LYS A 338 36.23 -14.12 -35.15
N LEU A 339 35.11 -14.75 -34.83
CA LEU A 339 34.97 -15.59 -33.64
C LEU A 339 35.66 -16.94 -33.86
N LYS A 340 36.53 -17.33 -32.95
CA LYS A 340 37.18 -18.65 -32.94
C LYS A 340 36.54 -19.54 -31.88
N LYS A 341 36.49 -20.85 -32.12
CA LYS A 341 36.07 -21.83 -31.12
C LYS A 341 37.19 -22.03 -30.07
N PRO A 342 36.84 -22.27 -28.79
CA PRO A 342 35.50 -22.17 -28.21
C PRO A 342 35.00 -20.71 -28.18
N TYR A 343 33.76 -20.49 -28.59
CA TYR A 343 33.22 -19.14 -28.76
C TYR A 343 33.13 -18.36 -27.45
N PHE A 344 32.81 -19.06 -26.36
CA PHE A 344 32.80 -18.52 -25.01
C PHE A 344 34.14 -18.79 -24.37
N PHE A 345 34.88 -17.72 -24.04
CA PHE A 345 36.13 -17.85 -23.30
C PHE A 345 35.93 -18.58 -21.96
N LEU A 346 34.78 -18.36 -21.31
CA LEU A 346 34.39 -19.03 -20.06
C LEU A 346 34.41 -20.56 -20.14
N PHE A 347 34.14 -21.13 -21.32
CA PHE A 347 34.11 -22.57 -21.53
C PHE A 347 35.38 -23.10 -22.21
N ASN A 348 36.44 -22.29 -22.28
CA ASN A 348 37.73 -22.73 -22.78
C ASN A 348 38.46 -23.56 -21.73
N ILE A 349 38.28 -24.89 -21.81
CA ILE A 349 38.84 -25.88 -20.88
C ILE A 349 39.59 -26.92 -21.72
N ASP A 350 40.92 -26.84 -21.71
CA ASP A 350 41.82 -27.67 -22.52
C ASP A 350 42.87 -28.40 -21.66
N GLY A 351 42.39 -29.10 -20.63
CA GLY A 351 43.22 -29.90 -19.72
C GLY A 351 43.57 -29.19 -18.41
N ILE A 352 44.52 -29.74 -17.65
CA ILE A 352 44.91 -29.23 -16.33
C ILE A 352 45.94 -28.11 -16.50
N ASN A 353 45.47 -26.91 -16.79
CA ASN A 353 46.29 -25.70 -16.87
C ASN A 353 45.62 -24.55 -16.09
N LEU A 354 46.38 -23.50 -15.77
CA LEU A 354 45.91 -22.40 -14.94
C LEU A 354 44.67 -21.68 -15.52
N ARG A 355 44.57 -21.53 -16.85
CA ARG A 355 43.41 -20.95 -17.53
C ARG A 355 42.17 -21.82 -17.36
N SER A 356 42.27 -23.12 -17.63
CA SER A 356 41.19 -24.08 -17.40
C SER A 356 40.72 -24.08 -15.94
N ILE A 357 41.65 -24.02 -14.98
CA ILE A 357 41.34 -23.90 -13.55
C ILE A 357 40.60 -22.60 -13.26
N GLY A 358 41.07 -21.47 -13.79
CA GLY A 358 40.41 -20.17 -13.68
C GLY A 358 38.98 -20.22 -14.19
N ASN A 359 38.76 -20.72 -15.41
CA ASN A 359 37.44 -20.87 -16.01
C ASN A 359 36.51 -21.81 -15.23
N ILE A 360 37.00 -22.96 -14.74
CA ILE A 360 36.21 -23.88 -13.89
C ILE A 360 35.76 -23.19 -12.60
N ILE A 361 36.66 -22.46 -11.93
CA ILE A 361 36.34 -21.68 -10.73
C ILE A 361 35.27 -20.62 -11.04
N ALA A 362 35.37 -19.93 -12.19
CA ALA A 362 34.35 -18.95 -12.60
C ALA A 362 32.98 -19.59 -12.84
N ILE A 363 32.92 -20.75 -13.50
CA ILE A 363 31.68 -21.50 -13.73
C ILE A 363 31.07 -21.91 -12.38
N PHE A 364 31.87 -22.43 -11.46
CA PHE A 364 31.42 -22.81 -10.13
C PHE A 364 30.90 -21.59 -9.34
N GLY A 365 31.60 -20.46 -9.44
CA GLY A 365 31.14 -19.18 -8.92
C GLY A 365 29.77 -18.79 -9.46
N ILE A 366 29.53 -18.89 -10.77
CA ILE A 366 28.22 -18.60 -11.37
C ILE A 366 27.13 -19.53 -10.83
N ILE A 367 27.41 -20.83 -10.71
CA ILE A 367 26.45 -21.80 -10.18
C ILE A 367 26.06 -21.44 -8.74
N ILE A 368 27.04 -21.10 -7.89
CA ILE A 368 26.79 -20.64 -6.52
C ILE A 368 25.97 -19.34 -6.51
N ALA A 369 26.25 -18.39 -7.40
CA ALA A 369 25.43 -17.18 -7.51
C ALA A 369 23.97 -17.51 -7.89
N ILE A 370 23.72 -18.50 -8.75
CA ILE A 370 22.36 -18.94 -9.08
C ILE A 370 21.70 -19.55 -7.83
N PHE A 371 22.40 -20.39 -7.07
CA PHE A 371 21.87 -20.93 -5.80
C PHE A 371 21.54 -19.82 -4.79
N SER A 372 22.32 -18.74 -4.75
CA SER A 372 22.04 -17.61 -3.86
C SER A 372 20.66 -16.97 -4.07
N LEU A 373 20.12 -17.05 -5.29
CA LEU A 373 18.85 -16.41 -5.66
C LEU A 373 17.63 -17.09 -5.04
N PHE A 374 17.76 -18.34 -4.64
CA PHE A 374 16.70 -19.17 -4.07
C PHE A 374 16.85 -19.34 -2.56
N ASN A 375 17.73 -18.56 -1.93
CA ASN A 375 17.98 -18.61 -0.49
C ASN A 375 17.83 -17.20 0.09
N PRO A 376 17.40 -17.05 1.36
CA PRO A 376 17.31 -15.74 1.99
C PRO A 376 18.69 -15.14 2.26
N TRP A 377 18.76 -13.81 2.22
CA TRP A 377 20.01 -13.04 2.31
C TRP A 377 20.19 -12.40 3.68
N TYR A 378 19.09 -12.04 4.34
CA TYR A 378 19.07 -11.50 5.69
C TYR A 378 17.83 -11.96 6.43
N GLY A 379 17.92 -12.10 7.74
CA GLY A 379 16.77 -12.43 8.57
C GLY A 379 16.82 -11.82 9.97
N ILE A 380 15.65 -11.54 10.51
CA ILE A 380 15.42 -11.28 11.94
C ILE A 380 14.48 -12.37 12.44
N PHE A 381 14.83 -12.94 13.58
CA PHE A 381 14.15 -14.05 14.21
C PHE A 381 13.81 -13.69 15.65
N VAL A 382 12.69 -14.21 16.12
CA VAL A 382 12.24 -14.07 17.50
C VAL A 382 11.86 -15.42 18.06
N ASP A 383 12.12 -15.62 19.34
CA ASP A 383 11.56 -16.69 20.16
C ASP A 383 10.85 -16.05 21.34
N ILE A 384 9.54 -16.27 21.45
CA ILE A 384 8.67 -15.67 22.46
C ILE A 384 8.05 -16.80 23.28
N ASP A 385 8.34 -16.80 24.57
CA ASP A 385 7.97 -17.92 25.46
C ASP A 385 6.49 -17.90 25.87
N SER A 386 5.83 -16.74 25.84
CA SER A 386 4.47 -16.55 26.39
C SER A 386 3.69 -15.42 25.69
N GLY A 387 2.38 -15.32 25.97
CA GLY A 387 1.51 -14.29 25.39
C GLY A 387 0.91 -14.67 24.03
N SER A 388 0.19 -13.73 23.40
CA SER A 388 -0.52 -13.95 22.13
C SER A 388 0.41 -14.16 20.93
N TYR A 389 1.66 -13.70 21.03
CA TYR A 389 2.70 -13.89 20.00
C TYR A 389 3.66 -15.04 20.30
N LYS A 390 3.31 -15.93 21.23
CA LYS A 390 4.14 -17.09 21.55
C LYS A 390 4.53 -17.83 20.26
N THR A 391 5.82 -18.13 20.13
CA THR A 391 6.35 -18.86 18.99
C THR A 391 6.74 -20.28 19.39
N ASP A 392 6.62 -21.22 18.46
CA ASP A 392 7.11 -22.59 18.65
C ASP A 392 8.63 -22.65 18.37
N GLY A 393 9.39 -21.94 19.21
CA GLY A 393 10.81 -21.72 19.05
C GLY A 393 11.15 -20.58 18.08
N LEU A 394 12.44 -20.50 17.73
CA LEU A 394 13.00 -19.43 16.90
C LEU A 394 12.30 -19.30 15.54
N THR A 395 11.44 -18.29 15.42
CA THR A 395 10.60 -18.00 14.27
C THR A 395 11.10 -16.78 13.52
N LYS A 396 11.13 -16.86 12.18
CA LYS A 396 11.54 -15.74 11.34
C LYS A 396 10.44 -14.68 11.28
N ILE A 397 10.76 -13.46 11.69
CA ILE A 397 9.87 -12.30 11.63
C ILE A 397 10.19 -11.34 10.51
N VAL A 398 11.45 -11.25 10.08
CA VAL A 398 11.83 -10.44 8.90
C VAL A 398 12.69 -11.31 7.99
N SER A 399 12.44 -11.23 6.69
CA SER A 399 13.22 -11.90 5.65
C SER A 399 13.58 -10.88 4.56
N ILE A 400 14.83 -10.84 4.12
CA ILE A 400 15.22 -10.17 2.88
C ILE A 400 15.80 -11.23 1.95
N ASP A 401 15.19 -11.44 0.79
CA ASP A 401 15.64 -12.43 -0.18
C ASP A 401 15.61 -11.95 -1.65
N GLY A 402 16.15 -12.78 -2.54
CA GLY A 402 16.26 -12.46 -3.96
C GLY A 402 14.95 -12.55 -4.75
N GLN A 403 13.91 -13.21 -4.25
CA GLN A 403 12.66 -13.46 -4.97
C GLN A 403 11.56 -12.48 -4.58
N TYR A 404 11.38 -12.27 -3.30
CA TYR A 404 10.33 -11.46 -2.72
C TYR A 404 10.87 -10.15 -2.15
N GLY A 405 12.19 -10.01 -1.94
CA GLY A 405 12.74 -8.80 -1.34
C GLY A 405 12.48 -8.80 0.17
N ALA A 406 12.10 -7.66 0.75
CA ALA A 406 11.89 -7.51 2.19
C ALA A 406 10.46 -7.87 2.62
N GLN A 407 10.34 -8.81 3.54
CA GLN A 407 9.09 -9.36 4.07
C GLN A 407 9.10 -9.40 5.59
N ILE A 408 7.90 -9.31 6.19
CA ILE A 408 7.66 -9.43 7.62
C ILE A 408 6.62 -10.52 7.88
N ASN A 409 6.76 -11.24 8.98
CA ASN A 409 5.73 -12.11 9.51
C ASN A 409 5.13 -11.44 10.76
N LEU A 410 3.83 -11.19 10.73
CA LEU A 410 3.09 -10.54 11.82
C LEU A 410 2.80 -11.48 13.01
N LEU A 411 3.31 -12.72 12.95
CA LEU A 411 3.10 -13.79 13.93
C LEU A 411 1.62 -14.14 14.15
N LYS A 412 0.79 -13.92 13.12
CA LYS A 412 -0.61 -14.35 13.11
C LYS A 412 -0.72 -15.76 12.54
N ALA A 413 -1.58 -16.59 13.14
CA ALA A 413 -1.94 -17.89 12.59
C ALA A 413 -2.34 -17.75 11.11
N ASN A 414 -1.75 -18.59 10.25
CA ASN A 414 -2.01 -18.65 8.81
C ASN A 414 -1.69 -17.38 7.99
N SER A 415 -1.03 -16.35 8.56
CA SER A 415 -0.71 -15.11 7.81
C SER A 415 0.55 -15.23 6.96
N GLY A 416 1.53 -16.05 7.36
CA GLY A 416 2.81 -16.20 6.67
C GLY A 416 3.62 -14.90 6.56
N MET A 417 4.48 -14.83 5.55
CA MET A 417 5.29 -13.64 5.24
C MET A 417 4.52 -12.70 4.33
N ILE A 418 4.43 -11.44 4.72
CA ILE A 418 3.87 -10.34 3.92
C ILE A 418 4.97 -9.38 3.50
N GLN A 419 4.79 -8.71 2.37
CA GLN A 419 5.78 -7.77 1.86
C GLN A 419 5.82 -6.49 2.72
N MET A 420 7.00 -6.08 3.23
CA MET A 420 7.14 -4.86 4.06
C MET A 420 7.13 -3.56 3.26
N ALA A 421 7.40 -3.65 1.94
CA ALA A 421 7.46 -2.51 1.04
C ALA A 421 7.12 -2.95 -0.37
N SER A 422 6.45 -2.08 -1.14
CA SER A 422 5.87 -2.42 -2.45
C SER A 422 6.86 -2.75 -3.57
N LEU A 423 8.14 -2.79 -3.27
CA LEU A 423 9.18 -3.29 -4.14
C LEU A 423 9.58 -4.70 -3.70
N PRO A 424 8.85 -5.73 -4.12
CA PRO A 424 9.53 -6.96 -4.48
C PRO A 424 10.28 -6.60 -5.76
N ILE A 425 11.41 -5.88 -5.67
CA ILE A 425 12.42 -6.02 -6.71
C ILE A 425 13.00 -7.38 -6.40
N PRO A 426 12.70 -8.41 -7.20
CA PRO A 426 13.35 -9.68 -7.01
C PRO A 426 14.80 -9.38 -7.41
N PHE A 427 15.67 -9.15 -6.43
CA PHE A 427 17.08 -8.90 -6.69
C PHE A 427 17.67 -10.03 -7.57
N ALA A 428 17.03 -11.21 -7.56
CA ALA A 428 17.24 -12.29 -8.52
C ALA A 428 17.15 -11.85 -9.98
N TYR A 429 16.16 -11.05 -10.40
CA TYR A 429 16.07 -10.59 -11.80
C TYR A 429 17.28 -9.75 -12.18
N LEU A 430 17.70 -8.84 -11.30
CA LEU A 430 18.89 -8.02 -11.50
C LEU A 430 20.13 -8.91 -11.63
N ILE A 431 20.31 -9.88 -10.72
CA ILE A 431 21.47 -10.77 -10.74
C ILE A 431 21.45 -11.70 -11.96
N ILE A 432 20.31 -12.28 -12.32
CA ILE A 432 20.15 -13.17 -13.50
C ILE A 432 20.54 -12.43 -14.78
N ALA A 433 19.98 -11.24 -15.01
CA ALA A 433 20.37 -10.43 -16.17
C ALA A 433 21.87 -10.13 -16.16
N SER A 434 22.40 -9.84 -14.98
CA SER A 434 23.82 -9.57 -14.80
C SER A 434 24.68 -10.80 -15.16
N ILE A 435 24.26 -12.02 -14.78
CA ILE A 435 24.93 -13.29 -15.13
C ILE A 435 24.84 -13.54 -16.64
N ILE A 436 23.67 -13.33 -17.26
CA ILE A 436 23.48 -13.47 -18.70
C ILE A 436 24.45 -12.54 -19.46
N PHE A 437 24.49 -11.25 -19.11
CA PHE A 437 25.39 -10.30 -19.74
C PHE A 437 26.87 -10.59 -19.49
N PHE A 438 27.19 -11.20 -18.35
CA PHE A 438 28.55 -11.68 -18.08
C PHE A 438 28.94 -12.79 -19.05
N ILE A 439 28.13 -13.85 -19.14
CA ILE A 439 28.37 -15.02 -19.99
C ILE A 439 28.45 -14.61 -21.45
N LEU A 440 27.47 -13.86 -21.97
CA LEU A 440 27.50 -13.32 -23.33
C LEU A 440 28.72 -12.41 -23.56
N GLY A 441 29.12 -11.69 -22.52
CA GLY A 441 30.30 -10.86 -22.52
C GLY A 441 31.61 -11.63 -22.70
N THR A 442 31.64 -12.95 -22.50
CA THR A 442 32.82 -13.79 -22.72
C THR A 442 32.93 -14.29 -24.16
N ILE A 443 31.95 -13.99 -25.02
CA ILE A 443 31.97 -14.42 -26.42
C ILE A 443 33.03 -13.65 -27.21
N GLY A 444 34.04 -14.39 -27.68
CA GLY A 444 35.16 -13.87 -28.48
C GLY A 444 35.99 -12.82 -27.77
N ILE A 445 36.03 -12.84 -26.44
CA ILE A 445 36.85 -11.91 -25.64
C ILE A 445 38.31 -12.34 -25.70
N GLU A 446 39.23 -11.37 -25.74
CA GLU A 446 40.66 -11.62 -25.59
C GLU A 446 40.99 -12.04 -24.14
N GLU A 447 41.97 -12.91 -23.97
CA GLU A 447 42.33 -13.52 -22.68
C GLU A 447 42.64 -12.46 -21.61
N ARG A 448 43.44 -11.44 -21.94
CA ARG A 448 43.75 -10.32 -21.04
C ARG A 448 42.51 -9.53 -20.59
N LYS A 449 41.46 -9.47 -21.41
CA LYS A 449 40.19 -8.78 -21.10
C LYS A 449 39.24 -9.68 -20.30
N ALA A 450 39.38 -11.00 -20.39
CA ALA A 450 38.57 -11.97 -19.64
C ALA A 450 38.81 -11.84 -18.13
N GLY A 451 40.07 -11.82 -17.68
CA GLY A 451 40.41 -11.66 -16.26
C GLY A 451 39.80 -10.40 -15.65
N LYS A 452 39.89 -9.25 -16.33
CA LYS A 452 39.23 -8.00 -15.89
C LYS A 452 37.72 -8.17 -15.77
N LYS A 453 37.08 -8.85 -16.73
CA LYS A 453 35.64 -9.09 -16.72
C LYS A 453 35.22 -9.98 -15.54
N TYR A 454 36.03 -10.98 -15.18
CA TYR A 454 35.79 -11.87 -14.04
C TYR A 454 35.89 -11.10 -12.72
N ILE A 455 36.96 -10.31 -12.54
CA ILE A 455 37.12 -9.45 -11.36
C ILE A 455 35.95 -8.49 -11.21
N MET A 456 35.57 -7.78 -12.29
CA MET A 456 34.44 -6.83 -12.25
C MET A 456 33.12 -7.52 -11.93
N ARG A 457 32.91 -8.75 -12.38
CA ARG A 457 31.73 -9.53 -12.00
C ARG A 457 31.77 -9.91 -10.52
N GLY A 458 32.92 -10.38 -10.04
CA GLY A 458 33.13 -10.70 -8.63
C GLY A 458 32.80 -9.51 -7.72
N ILE A 459 33.35 -8.32 -8.02
CA ILE A 459 33.05 -7.08 -7.28
C ILE A 459 31.54 -6.78 -7.26
N ARG A 460 30.87 -6.92 -8.41
CA ARG A 460 29.43 -6.62 -8.53
C ARG A 460 28.54 -7.56 -7.73
N PHE A 461 28.99 -8.77 -7.41
CA PHE A 461 28.23 -9.69 -6.56
C PHE A 461 28.24 -9.30 -5.08
N PHE A 462 29.19 -8.48 -4.61
CA PHE A 462 29.13 -7.95 -3.25
C PHE A 462 28.11 -6.82 -3.08
N ILE A 463 27.78 -6.11 -4.17
CA ILE A 463 26.93 -4.89 -4.12
C ILE A 463 25.55 -5.16 -3.46
N PRO A 464 24.78 -6.21 -3.83
CA PRO A 464 23.47 -6.43 -3.20
C PRO A 464 23.56 -6.68 -1.70
N VAL A 465 24.58 -7.41 -1.24
CA VAL A 465 24.80 -7.66 0.20
C VAL A 465 25.17 -6.37 0.92
N ILE A 466 26.03 -5.54 0.32
CA ILE A 466 26.40 -4.23 0.88
C ILE A 466 25.17 -3.32 0.99
N ILE A 467 24.32 -3.28 -0.05
CA ILE A 467 23.08 -2.47 -0.04
C ILE A 467 22.16 -2.89 1.10
N ILE A 468 22.00 -4.19 1.33
CA ILE A 468 21.21 -4.70 2.46
C ILE A 468 21.79 -4.23 3.78
N LEU A 469 23.10 -4.43 4.00
CA LEU A 469 23.75 -4.03 5.24
C LEU A 469 23.64 -2.51 5.48
N VAL A 470 23.82 -1.70 4.44
CA VAL A 470 23.60 -0.24 4.52
C VAL A 470 22.14 0.07 4.87
N GLY A 471 21.18 -0.63 4.28
CA GLY A 471 19.76 -0.49 4.62
C GLY A 471 19.46 -0.81 6.08
N ILE A 472 20.04 -1.87 6.63
CA ILE A 472 19.91 -2.24 8.05
C ILE A 472 20.53 -1.18 8.97
N VAL A 473 21.69 -0.63 8.59
CA VAL A 473 22.32 0.48 9.33
C VAL A 473 21.43 1.74 9.31
N MET A 474 20.88 2.07 8.14
CA MET A 474 20.00 3.24 7.98
C MET A 474 18.67 3.08 8.71
N MET A 475 18.14 1.86 8.85
CA MET A 475 16.91 1.58 9.59
C MET A 475 16.98 2.08 11.03
N GLY A 476 18.13 1.91 11.71
CA GLY A 476 18.33 2.42 13.07
C GLY A 476 18.19 3.94 13.16
N MET A 477 18.66 4.67 12.15
CA MET A 477 18.52 6.14 12.09
C MET A 477 17.07 6.55 11.88
N ILE A 478 16.34 5.85 11.00
CA ILE A 478 14.93 6.15 10.71
C ILE A 478 14.07 5.90 11.95
N VAL A 479 14.21 4.73 12.59
CA VAL A 479 13.43 4.39 13.78
C VAL A 479 13.67 5.40 14.91
N SER A 480 14.93 5.79 15.15
CA SER A 480 15.24 6.80 16.18
C SER A 480 14.60 8.17 15.94
N SER A 481 14.21 8.48 14.70
CA SER A 481 13.51 9.73 14.34
C SER A 481 11.98 9.62 14.38
N MET A 482 11.45 8.41 14.59
CA MET A 482 10.00 8.12 14.56
C MET A 482 9.43 7.75 15.93
N THR A 483 10.28 7.55 16.94
CA THR A 483 9.87 7.13 18.29
C THR A 483 9.90 8.33 19.25
N GLU A 484 8.74 8.79 19.71
CA GLU A 484 8.57 9.68 20.87
C GLU A 484 7.74 8.95 21.95
N GLY A 485 8.26 8.86 23.19
CA GLY A 485 7.57 8.26 24.36
C GLY A 485 8.36 7.14 25.08
N ASP A 486 8.10 6.93 26.38
CA ASP A 486 8.88 6.02 27.26
C ASP A 486 8.79 4.53 26.86
N GLU A 487 7.64 4.03 26.39
CA GLU A 487 7.50 2.64 25.92
C GLU A 487 8.24 2.37 24.59
N THR A 488 8.66 3.42 23.90
CA THR A 488 9.38 3.32 22.62
C THR A 488 10.90 3.24 22.78
N GLU A 489 11.43 3.39 24.00
CA GLU A 489 12.86 3.39 24.26
C GLU A 489 13.48 1.99 24.13
N GLU A 490 12.81 0.94 24.61
CA GLU A 490 13.28 -0.45 24.46
C GLU A 490 13.27 -0.90 22.99
N ILE A 491 12.21 -0.57 22.25
CA ILE A 491 12.12 -0.83 20.81
C ILE A 491 13.25 -0.09 20.07
N SER A 492 13.46 1.19 20.39
CA SER A 492 14.55 1.99 19.83
C SER A 492 15.93 1.36 20.09
N ASN A 493 16.16 0.83 21.31
CA ASN A 493 17.39 0.14 21.66
C ASN A 493 17.60 -1.16 20.85
N ILE A 494 16.54 -1.94 20.58
CA ILE A 494 16.61 -3.13 19.71
C ILE A 494 17.07 -2.73 18.30
N PHE A 495 16.43 -1.72 17.70
CA PHE A 495 16.81 -1.26 16.35
C PHE A 495 18.22 -0.68 16.31
N LYS A 496 18.68 -0.06 17.40
CA LYS A 496 20.06 0.42 17.57
C LYS A 496 21.07 -0.74 17.63
N ASP A 497 20.75 -1.81 18.33
CA ASP A 497 21.62 -3.00 18.39
C ASP A 497 21.72 -3.70 17.02
N ILE A 498 20.59 -3.83 16.32
CA ILE A 498 20.55 -4.39 14.96
C ILE A 498 21.38 -3.54 13.99
N SER A 499 21.20 -2.22 14.02
CA SER A 499 21.90 -1.30 13.10
C SER A 499 23.39 -1.13 13.42
N SER A 500 23.80 -1.25 14.69
CA SER A 500 25.21 -1.20 15.10
C SER A 500 25.95 -2.52 14.80
N ASN A 501 25.24 -3.65 14.80
CA ASN A 501 25.79 -4.97 14.49
C ASN A 501 25.04 -5.65 13.33
N PRO A 502 25.06 -5.07 12.11
CA PRO A 502 24.19 -5.49 11.01
C PRO A 502 24.58 -6.82 10.37
N VAL A 503 25.73 -7.41 10.69
CA VAL A 503 26.16 -8.70 10.09
C VAL A 503 25.56 -9.88 10.83
N ARG A 504 25.53 -9.80 12.18
CA ARG A 504 25.01 -10.84 13.07
C ARG A 504 24.88 -10.30 14.48
N GLY A 505 23.82 -10.66 15.17
CA GLY A 505 23.66 -10.40 16.59
C GLY A 505 22.50 -11.15 17.20
N SER A 506 22.35 -10.99 18.51
CA SER A 506 21.23 -11.51 19.30
C SER A 506 21.02 -10.63 20.52
N HIS A 507 19.78 -10.54 20.98
CA HIS A 507 19.40 -9.74 22.14
C HIS A 507 18.31 -10.49 22.91
N LEU A 508 18.36 -10.46 24.24
CA LEU A 508 17.36 -11.06 25.12
C LEU A 508 16.63 -9.96 25.87
N LEU A 509 15.31 -9.91 25.73
CA LEU A 509 14.44 -8.94 26.39
C LEU A 509 13.51 -9.66 27.36
N ASN A 510 13.09 -8.97 28.41
CA ASN A 510 12.00 -9.42 29.27
C ASN A 510 10.89 -8.39 29.20
N LEU A 511 9.83 -8.71 28.49
CA LEU A 511 8.67 -7.84 28.35
C LEU A 511 7.59 -8.29 29.34
N PRO A 512 6.97 -7.39 30.13
CA PRO A 512 5.97 -7.75 31.11
C PRO A 512 4.80 -8.58 30.55
N GLU A 513 4.37 -8.30 29.31
CA GLU A 513 3.22 -8.96 28.66
C GLU A 513 3.58 -10.21 27.85
N TYR A 514 4.82 -10.30 27.36
CA TYR A 514 5.25 -11.35 26.43
C TYR A 514 6.29 -12.31 27.03
N GLY A 515 6.74 -12.05 28.25
CA GLY A 515 7.76 -12.81 28.93
C GLY A 515 9.14 -12.62 28.31
N THR A 516 9.93 -13.69 28.27
CA THR A 516 11.25 -13.66 27.64
C THR A 516 11.11 -13.62 26.12
N VAL A 517 11.73 -12.63 25.50
CA VAL A 517 11.80 -12.48 24.03
C VAL A 517 13.26 -12.56 23.60
N TYR A 518 13.60 -13.63 22.89
CA TYR A 518 14.94 -13.81 22.32
C TYR A 518 14.96 -13.41 20.85
N LEU A 519 15.68 -12.33 20.54
CA LEU A 519 15.90 -11.85 19.19
C LEU A 519 17.24 -12.32 18.64
N LYS A 520 17.27 -12.66 17.35
CA LYS A 520 18.48 -12.99 16.60
C LYS A 520 18.39 -12.43 15.19
N TRP A 521 19.47 -11.85 14.69
CA TRP A 521 19.52 -11.32 13.32
C TRP A 521 20.85 -11.63 12.64
N GLY A 522 20.85 -11.50 11.31
CA GLY A 522 22.08 -11.48 10.53
C GLY A 522 21.94 -11.95 9.10
N ILE A 523 23.08 -12.00 8.42
CA ILE A 523 23.19 -12.52 7.05
C ILE A 523 22.87 -14.01 6.97
N GLU A 524 22.15 -14.39 5.92
CA GLU A 524 21.73 -15.77 5.67
C GLU A 524 22.48 -16.42 4.49
N LYS A 525 22.16 -17.69 4.22
CA LYS A 525 22.87 -18.54 3.25
C LYS A 525 22.97 -17.92 1.87
N GLY A 526 21.93 -17.22 1.40
CA GLY A 526 21.95 -16.60 0.08
C GLY A 526 22.99 -15.46 -0.01
N ALA A 527 23.11 -14.62 1.02
CA ALA A 527 24.17 -13.60 1.05
C ALA A 527 25.57 -14.25 1.09
N LEU A 528 25.74 -15.32 1.89
CA LEU A 528 26.99 -16.06 1.98
C LEU A 528 27.38 -16.72 0.64
N PHE A 529 26.42 -17.31 -0.08
CA PHE A 529 26.65 -17.86 -1.41
C PHE A 529 27.04 -16.76 -2.41
N LEU A 530 26.39 -15.61 -2.37
CA LEU A 530 26.72 -14.51 -3.26
C LEU A 530 28.12 -13.93 -2.99
N ILE A 531 28.51 -13.80 -1.71
CA ILE A 531 29.87 -13.45 -1.28
C ILE A 531 30.87 -14.48 -1.80
N LEU A 532 30.62 -15.78 -1.59
CA LEU A 532 31.50 -16.86 -2.04
C LEU A 532 31.67 -16.85 -3.57
N SER A 533 30.57 -16.66 -4.31
CA SER A 533 30.60 -16.48 -5.76
C SER A 533 31.48 -15.29 -6.17
N GLY A 534 31.34 -14.16 -5.48
CA GLY A 534 32.17 -12.97 -5.67
C GLY A 534 33.66 -13.27 -5.50
N ILE A 535 34.03 -13.96 -4.42
CA ILE A 535 35.41 -14.38 -4.13
C ILE A 535 35.94 -15.31 -5.22
N LEU A 536 35.17 -16.33 -5.63
CA LEU A 536 35.59 -17.28 -6.66
C LEU A 536 35.87 -16.58 -8.00
N LEU A 537 35.04 -15.60 -8.39
CA LEU A 537 35.24 -14.83 -9.61
C LEU A 537 36.43 -13.86 -9.52
N LEU A 538 36.70 -13.29 -8.34
CA LEU A 538 37.92 -12.52 -8.10
C LEU A 538 39.17 -13.41 -8.27
N LEU A 539 39.19 -14.57 -7.63
CA LEU A 539 40.27 -15.54 -7.72
C LEU A 539 40.49 -16.00 -9.16
N SER A 540 39.41 -16.37 -9.84
CA SER A 540 39.43 -16.73 -11.26
C SER A 540 40.04 -15.62 -12.12
N GLY A 541 39.60 -14.37 -11.93
CA GLY A 541 40.15 -13.24 -12.67
C GLY A 541 41.63 -12.96 -12.38
N ILE A 542 42.09 -13.16 -11.15
CA ILE A 542 43.52 -13.06 -10.77
C ILE A 542 44.34 -14.16 -11.46
N ILE A 543 43.83 -15.39 -11.48
CA ILE A 543 44.47 -16.52 -12.17
C ILE A 543 44.61 -16.20 -13.66
N GLU A 544 43.57 -15.68 -14.31
CA GLU A 544 43.63 -15.26 -15.72
C GLU A 544 44.70 -14.19 -15.96
N PHE A 545 44.85 -13.21 -15.06
CA PHE A 545 45.94 -12.23 -15.18
C PHE A 545 47.33 -12.84 -15.00
N ALA A 546 47.47 -13.86 -14.14
CA ALA A 546 48.74 -14.54 -13.91
C ALA A 546 49.17 -15.40 -15.12
N VAL A 547 48.21 -15.98 -15.84
CA VAL A 547 48.46 -16.70 -17.11
C VAL A 547 48.98 -15.73 -18.17
N ASN A 548 48.28 -14.61 -18.38
CA ASN A 548 48.63 -13.58 -19.39
C ASN A 548 49.96 -12.84 -19.15
N LYS A 549 50.66 -13.06 -18.02
CA LYS A 549 52.00 -12.51 -17.76
C LYS A 549 53.13 -13.48 -18.13
N LYS A 550 52.81 -14.76 -18.34
CA LYS A 550 53.78 -15.82 -18.64
C LYS A 550 53.91 -16.11 -20.13
N ASP A 551 52.92 -15.72 -20.92
CA ASP A 551 52.95 -15.62 -22.38
C ASP A 551 53.30 -14.18 -22.80
#